data_AF-W1NC70-F1
#
_entry.id   AF-W1NC70-F1
#
_cell.length_a   1.000
_cell.length_b   1.000
_cell.length_c   1.000
_cell.angle_alpha   90.00
_cell.angle_beta   90.00
_cell.angle_gamma   90.00
#
_symmetry.space_group_name_H-M   'P 1'
#
loop_
_entity.id
_entity.type
_entity.pdbx_description
1 polymer ?
#
loop_
_entity_poly.entity_id
_entity_poly.type
_entity_poly.pdbx_seq_one_letter_code
_entity_poly.pdbx_strand_id
1 'polypeptide(L)'
;MIWCVLCSLLMTLGICLGLWQWHRAADKREWLEAMANAPQVESPRELPSEGSELVVEGHFLGKETLFLDNRTLDGRLGVGVLTPLVDDYGQRWLVDRGFLETGMSRATPEVSTPEGRVRITGEWQADGRQAPVFGDALEGRRLQQIEPAAWPAGFRFDGWLHQASGAGLLPIWWTPNVMPPERHTAYAVQWWSLAMVALIALVLGARRLQADARPSVTDRGIAPTANKYTEAREVRK
;
A
#
# COMPACT_ATOMS: atom_id res chain seq x y z
N MET A 1 9.72 26.64 -27.00
CA MET A 1 8.44 26.75 -26.28
C MET A 1 8.00 25.41 -25.68
N ILE A 2 7.83 24.35 -26.48
CA ILE A 2 7.38 23.02 -26.00
C ILE A 2 8.27 22.44 -24.89
N TRP A 3 9.60 22.52 -25.05
CA TRP A 3 10.56 22.06 -24.03
C TRP A 3 10.31 22.66 -22.64
N CYS A 4 10.17 23.99 -22.56
CA CYS A 4 9.95 24.68 -21.29
C CYS A 4 8.63 24.26 -20.64
N VAL A 5 7.58 24.05 -21.44
CA VAL A 5 6.27 23.58 -20.96
C VAL A 5 6.39 22.18 -20.39
N LEU A 6 7.07 21.26 -21.08
CA LEU A 6 7.28 19.89 -20.61
C LEU A 6 8.08 19.83 -19.30
N CYS A 7 9.19 20.57 -19.21
CA CYS A 7 9.97 20.64 -17.97
C CYS A 7 9.16 21.24 -16.81
N SER A 8 8.35 22.27 -17.08
CA SER A 8 7.50 22.89 -16.05
C SER A 8 6.39 21.95 -15.58
N LEU A 9 5.76 21.21 -16.50
CA LEU A 9 4.76 20.20 -16.16
C LEU A 9 5.36 19.06 -15.32
N LEU A 10 6.51 18.54 -15.73
CA LEU A 10 7.21 17.48 -14.99
C LEU A 10 7.61 17.94 -13.59
N MET A 11 8.10 19.17 -13.47
CA MET A 11 8.45 19.77 -12.18
C MET A 11 7.22 19.88 -11.26
N THR A 12 6.13 20.47 -11.74
CA THR A 12 4.88 20.59 -10.97
C THR A 12 4.34 19.23 -10.56
N LEU A 13 4.31 18.27 -11.50
CA LEU A 13 3.86 16.91 -11.23
C LEU A 13 4.74 16.23 -10.16
N GLY A 14 6.07 16.32 -10.28
CA GLY A 14 6.99 15.74 -9.32
C GLY A 14 6.88 16.36 -7.92
N ILE A 15 6.65 17.68 -7.83
CA ILE A 15 6.39 18.33 -6.53
C ILE A 15 5.09 17.80 -5.92
N CYS A 16 3.98 17.80 -6.69
CA CYS A 16 2.68 17.34 -6.21
C CYS A 16 2.70 15.86 -5.79
N LEU A 17 3.29 14.98 -6.60
CA LEU A 17 3.41 13.55 -6.27
C LEU A 17 4.35 13.31 -5.09
N GLY A 18 5.43 14.06 -4.99
CA GLY A 18 6.34 13.96 -3.84
C GLY A 18 5.66 14.39 -2.53
N LEU A 19 4.90 15.49 -2.56
CA LEU A 19 4.09 15.93 -1.41
C LEU A 19 3.03 14.89 -1.04
N TRP A 20 2.34 14.31 -2.04
CA TRP A 20 1.35 13.27 -1.81
C TRP A 20 1.95 12.03 -1.15
N GLN A 21 3.10 11.54 -1.65
CA GLN A 21 3.81 10.41 -1.04
C GLN A 21 4.31 10.72 0.37
N TRP A 22 4.75 11.95 0.63
CA TRP A 22 5.17 12.38 1.96
C TRP A 22 4.02 12.35 2.98
N HIS A 23 2.86 12.88 2.62
CA HIS A 23 1.66 12.81 3.47
C HIS A 23 1.25 11.35 3.71
N ARG A 24 1.23 10.52 2.65
CA ARG A 24 0.94 9.10 2.78
C ARG A 24 1.89 8.38 3.76
N ALA A 25 3.17 8.75 3.76
CA ALA A 25 4.15 8.24 4.72
C ALA A 25 3.87 8.74 6.15
N ALA A 26 3.39 9.96 6.33
CA ALA A 26 3.02 10.50 7.64
C ALA A 26 1.77 9.78 8.20
N ASP A 27 0.70 9.69 7.41
CA ASP A 27 -0.53 8.99 7.79
C ASP A 27 -0.23 7.52 8.19
N LYS A 28 0.67 6.87 7.43
CA LYS A 28 1.07 5.49 7.70
C LYS A 28 1.84 5.35 9.02
N ARG A 29 2.69 6.32 9.36
CA ARG A 29 3.42 6.34 10.64
C ARG A 29 2.45 6.52 11.80
N GLU A 30 1.54 7.48 11.70
CA GLU A 30 0.55 7.73 12.75
C GLU A 30 -0.34 6.51 12.98
N TRP A 31 -0.78 5.83 11.92
CA TRP A 31 -1.54 4.58 12.04
C TRP A 31 -0.73 3.46 12.71
N LEU A 32 0.55 3.29 12.37
CA LEU A 32 1.42 2.28 13.01
C LEU A 32 1.67 2.61 14.48
N GLU A 33 1.86 3.88 14.82
CA GLU A 33 1.99 4.33 16.21
C GLU A 33 0.70 4.10 17.00
N ALA A 34 -0.47 4.33 16.39
CA ALA A 34 -1.75 4.05 17.03
C ALA A 34 -1.93 2.56 17.33
N MET A 35 -1.55 1.67 16.41
CA MET A 35 -1.56 0.22 16.65
C MET A 35 -0.57 -0.20 17.73
N ALA A 36 0.65 0.34 17.71
CA ALA A 36 1.67 0.03 18.70
C ALA A 36 1.27 0.46 20.12
N ASN A 37 0.41 1.48 20.25
CA ASN A 37 -0.13 1.96 21.51
C ASN A 37 -1.54 1.43 21.81
N ALA A 38 -2.08 0.52 20.99
CA ALA A 38 -3.43 0.01 21.18
C ALA A 38 -3.51 -0.75 22.52
N PRO A 39 -4.59 -0.55 23.29
CA PRO A 39 -4.71 -1.16 24.61
C PRO A 39 -4.83 -2.67 24.51
N GLN A 40 -4.28 -3.37 25.50
CA GLN A 40 -4.62 -4.75 25.76
C GLN A 40 -5.98 -4.81 26.47
N VAL A 41 -6.93 -5.58 25.94
CA VAL A 41 -8.29 -5.66 26.49
C VAL A 41 -8.68 -7.12 26.73
N GLU A 42 -9.08 -7.44 27.96
CA GLU A 42 -9.58 -8.76 28.32
C GLU A 42 -11.09 -8.85 28.04
N SER A 43 -11.51 -9.83 27.24
CA SER A 43 -12.91 -10.13 26.87
C SER A 43 -13.79 -8.87 26.68
N PRO A 44 -13.48 -8.01 25.69
CA PRO A 44 -14.18 -6.75 25.49
C PRO A 44 -15.69 -6.94 25.28
N ARG A 45 -16.49 -6.10 25.92
CA ARG A 45 -17.96 -6.06 25.74
C ARG A 45 -18.42 -5.07 24.68
N GLU A 46 -17.56 -4.12 24.36
CA GLU A 46 -17.71 -3.10 23.34
C GLU A 46 -16.79 -3.41 22.16
N LEU A 47 -17.06 -2.79 20.99
CA LEU A 47 -16.27 -3.02 19.79
C LEU A 47 -14.80 -2.63 20.06
N PRO A 48 -13.85 -3.57 19.93
CA PRO A 48 -12.45 -3.25 20.15
C PRO A 48 -11.90 -2.34 19.04
N SER A 49 -10.93 -1.50 19.38
CA SER A 49 -10.19 -0.73 18.40
C SER A 49 -9.36 -1.65 17.50
N GLU A 50 -9.24 -1.27 16.23
CA GLU A 50 -8.32 -1.91 15.26
C GLU A 50 -6.90 -2.02 15.85
N GLY A 51 -6.30 -3.21 15.75
CA GLY A 51 -4.95 -3.48 16.25
C GLY A 51 -4.86 -3.71 17.76
N SER A 52 -5.96 -3.67 18.52
CA SER A 52 -5.93 -3.98 19.95
C SER A 52 -5.55 -5.43 20.20
N GLU A 53 -4.67 -5.65 21.18
CA GLU A 53 -4.38 -6.99 21.68
C GLU A 53 -5.53 -7.46 22.58
N LEU A 54 -6.21 -8.53 22.20
CA LEU A 54 -7.30 -9.09 22.98
C LEU A 54 -6.86 -10.35 23.70
N VAL A 55 -7.33 -10.50 24.93
CA VAL A 55 -7.28 -11.77 25.67
C VAL A 55 -8.70 -12.32 25.74
N VAL A 56 -8.92 -13.51 25.18
CA VAL A 56 -10.25 -14.14 25.15
C VAL A 56 -10.15 -15.53 25.77
N GLU A 57 -11.07 -15.82 26.69
CA GLU A 57 -11.20 -17.12 27.34
C GLU A 57 -12.52 -17.78 26.96
N GLY A 58 -12.49 -19.05 26.56
CA GLY A 58 -13.68 -19.74 26.08
C GLY A 58 -13.41 -21.11 25.50
N HIS A 59 -14.33 -21.58 24.64
CA HIS A 59 -14.26 -22.89 24.00
C HIS A 59 -14.34 -22.75 22.48
N PHE A 60 -13.46 -23.44 21.77
CA PHE A 60 -13.50 -23.48 20.31
C PHE A 60 -14.67 -24.35 19.81
N LEU A 61 -15.37 -23.86 18.80
CA LEU A 61 -16.38 -24.60 18.05
C LEU A 61 -15.73 -25.28 16.84
N GLY A 62 -14.90 -26.30 17.08
CA GLY A 62 -14.10 -26.95 16.03
C GLY A 62 -14.91 -27.47 14.83
N LYS A 63 -16.17 -27.88 15.05
CA LYS A 63 -17.10 -28.31 13.99
C LYS A 63 -17.48 -27.20 13.01
N GLU A 64 -17.35 -25.94 13.42
CA GLU A 64 -17.65 -24.76 12.61
C GLU A 64 -16.40 -24.14 11.97
N THR A 65 -15.27 -24.83 12.01
CA THR A 65 -14.04 -24.34 11.37
C THR A 65 -14.23 -24.21 9.85
N LEU A 66 -13.82 -23.08 9.29
CA LEU A 66 -13.69 -22.86 7.85
C LEU A 66 -12.23 -22.55 7.52
N PHE A 67 -11.86 -22.72 6.26
CA PHE A 67 -10.48 -22.64 5.81
C PHE A 67 -10.32 -21.54 4.77
N LEU A 68 -9.57 -20.47 5.08
CA LEU A 68 -9.26 -19.42 4.13
C LEU A 68 -8.27 -19.95 3.09
N ASP A 69 -8.70 -20.03 1.84
CA ASP A 69 -7.96 -20.70 0.76
C ASP A 69 -6.84 -19.83 0.19
N ASN A 70 -5.96 -20.48 -0.57
CA ASN A 70 -4.85 -19.84 -1.30
C ASN A 70 -3.93 -19.01 -0.40
N ARG A 71 -3.61 -19.51 0.80
CA ARG A 71 -2.58 -18.91 1.65
C ARG A 71 -1.23 -19.53 1.33
N THR A 72 -0.18 -18.72 1.44
CA THR A 72 1.20 -19.17 1.26
C THR A 72 2.03 -18.70 2.44
N LEU A 73 2.79 -19.61 3.06
CA LEU A 73 3.73 -19.30 4.12
C LEU A 73 5.08 -19.95 3.80
N ASP A 74 6.15 -19.16 3.73
CA ASP A 74 7.50 -19.62 3.38
C ASP A 74 7.56 -20.49 2.10
N GLY A 75 6.79 -20.11 1.07
CA GLY A 75 6.70 -20.83 -0.20
C GLY A 75 5.84 -22.10 -0.19
N ARG A 76 5.23 -22.45 0.95
CA ARG A 76 4.30 -23.58 1.07
C ARG A 76 2.87 -23.13 0.87
N LEU A 77 2.13 -23.86 0.03
CA LEU A 77 0.71 -23.61 -0.22
C LEU A 77 -0.16 -24.27 0.86
N GLY A 78 -1.16 -23.54 1.34
CA GLY A 78 -2.07 -24.02 2.36
C GLY A 78 -3.27 -23.11 2.56
N VAL A 79 -3.81 -23.17 3.77
CA VAL A 79 -5.03 -22.46 4.17
C VAL A 79 -4.84 -21.75 5.51
N GLY A 80 -5.59 -20.67 5.73
CA GLY A 80 -5.78 -20.10 7.06
C GLY A 80 -6.90 -20.84 7.80
N VAL A 81 -6.71 -21.17 9.07
CA VAL A 81 -7.70 -21.90 9.87
C VAL A 81 -8.54 -20.91 10.66
N LEU A 82 -9.81 -20.78 10.29
CA LEU A 82 -10.76 -19.87 10.94
C LEU A 82 -11.72 -20.68 11.81
N THR A 83 -11.61 -20.55 13.13
CA THR A 83 -12.45 -21.31 14.07
C THR A 83 -13.20 -20.35 15.00
N PRO A 84 -14.55 -20.43 15.07
CA PRO A 84 -15.30 -19.69 16.06
C PRO A 84 -14.93 -20.11 17.49
N LEU A 85 -14.85 -19.15 18.40
CA LEU A 85 -14.69 -19.36 19.84
C LEU A 85 -15.88 -18.73 20.56
N VAL A 86 -16.47 -19.46 21.51
CA VAL A 86 -17.50 -18.94 22.41
C VAL A 86 -16.86 -18.63 23.75
N ASP A 87 -16.94 -17.37 24.17
CA ASP A 87 -16.40 -16.96 25.46
C ASP A 87 -17.35 -17.32 26.63
N ASP A 88 -16.87 -17.10 27.85
CA ASP A 88 -17.65 -17.38 29.07
C ASP A 88 -18.92 -16.50 29.22
N TYR A 89 -19.02 -15.41 28.45
CA TYR A 89 -20.20 -14.55 28.40
C TYR A 89 -21.17 -14.95 27.27
N GLY A 90 -20.88 -16.03 26.54
CA GLY A 90 -21.67 -16.51 25.40
C GLY A 90 -21.46 -15.71 24.11
N GLN A 91 -20.46 -14.83 24.05
CA GLN A 91 -20.13 -14.09 22.83
C GLN A 91 -19.33 -14.97 21.89
N ARG A 92 -19.63 -14.84 20.58
CA ARG A 92 -18.95 -15.59 19.52
C ARG A 92 -17.89 -14.71 18.88
N TRP A 93 -16.67 -15.21 18.85
CA TRP A 93 -15.48 -14.58 18.28
C TRP A 93 -15.00 -15.39 17.08
N LEU A 94 -14.71 -14.73 15.97
CA LEU A 94 -14.03 -15.37 14.85
C LEU A 94 -12.52 -15.31 15.12
N VAL A 95 -11.86 -16.47 15.15
CA VAL A 95 -10.42 -16.56 15.44
C VAL A 95 -9.70 -17.12 14.23
N ASP A 96 -8.76 -16.35 13.67
CA ASP A 96 -7.72 -16.86 12.77
C ASP A 96 -6.62 -17.50 13.61
N ARG A 97 -6.57 -18.83 13.57
CA ARG A 97 -5.63 -19.64 14.34
C ARG A 97 -4.26 -19.76 13.67
N GLY A 98 -4.12 -19.30 12.43
CA GLY A 98 -2.89 -19.42 11.65
C GLY A 98 -2.99 -20.40 10.48
N PHE A 99 -1.84 -20.86 10.00
CA PHE A 99 -1.67 -21.53 8.72
C PHE A 99 -1.58 -23.04 8.85
N LEU A 100 -2.27 -23.72 7.94
CA LEU A 100 -2.19 -25.15 7.75
C LEU A 100 -1.74 -25.46 6.33
N GLU A 101 -0.61 -26.15 6.19
CA GLU A 101 -0.12 -26.61 4.89
C GLU A 101 -1.05 -27.71 4.34
N THR A 102 -1.52 -27.52 3.10
CA THR A 102 -2.38 -28.52 2.41
C THR A 102 -1.80 -28.96 1.07
N GLY A 103 -0.73 -28.31 0.60
CA GLY A 103 -0.23 -28.48 -0.75
C GLY A 103 -1.30 -28.15 -1.80
N MET A 104 -1.27 -28.85 -2.93
CA MET A 104 -2.22 -28.66 -4.04
C MET A 104 -3.56 -29.39 -3.87
N SER A 105 -3.77 -30.10 -2.75
CA SER A 105 -5.00 -30.86 -2.52
C SER A 105 -6.19 -29.93 -2.27
N ARG A 106 -7.29 -30.18 -2.99
CA ARG A 106 -8.59 -29.54 -2.77
C ARG A 106 -9.46 -30.24 -1.72
N ALA A 107 -9.03 -31.38 -1.18
CA ALA A 107 -9.76 -32.05 -0.12
C ALA A 107 -9.95 -31.11 1.08
N THR A 108 -11.04 -31.31 1.83
CA THR A 108 -11.28 -30.57 3.06
C THR A 108 -10.17 -30.89 4.06
N PRO A 109 -9.41 -29.89 4.55
CA PRO A 109 -8.35 -30.13 5.52
C PRO A 109 -8.90 -30.62 6.86
N GLU A 110 -8.12 -31.43 7.55
CA GLU A 110 -8.37 -31.80 8.94
C GLU A 110 -7.42 -31.01 9.84
N VAL A 111 -7.96 -30.47 10.94
CA VAL A 111 -7.18 -29.69 11.90
C VAL A 111 -7.61 -30.07 13.32
N SER A 112 -6.62 -30.35 14.18
CA SER A 112 -6.87 -30.57 15.60
C SER A 112 -7.29 -29.26 16.25
N THR A 113 -8.40 -29.31 16.98
CA THR A 113 -8.91 -28.17 17.75
C THR A 113 -8.86 -28.55 19.22
N PRO A 114 -8.27 -27.72 20.08
CA PRO A 114 -8.25 -27.98 21.51
C PRO A 114 -9.65 -28.21 22.06
N GLU A 115 -9.80 -29.26 22.86
CA GLU A 115 -11.03 -29.52 23.61
C GLU A 115 -10.97 -28.81 24.97
N GLY A 116 -12.13 -28.36 25.46
CA GLY A 116 -12.24 -27.67 26.75
C GLY A 116 -11.94 -26.17 26.68
N ARG A 117 -11.81 -25.56 27.86
CA ARG A 117 -11.63 -24.12 28.04
C ARG A 117 -10.20 -23.72 27.71
N VAL A 118 -10.04 -22.71 26.86
CA VAL A 118 -8.74 -22.15 26.44
C VAL A 118 -8.68 -20.66 26.77
N ARG A 119 -7.46 -20.17 26.97
CA ARG A 119 -7.11 -18.75 27.01
C ARG A 119 -6.22 -18.45 25.82
N ILE A 120 -6.63 -17.52 24.97
CA ILE A 120 -5.88 -17.11 23.78
C ILE A 120 -5.62 -15.61 23.82
N THR A 121 -4.52 -15.19 23.20
CA THR A 121 -4.28 -13.78 22.91
C THR A 121 -4.11 -13.58 21.41
N GLY A 122 -4.45 -12.40 20.92
CA GLY A 122 -4.35 -12.09 19.50
C GLY A 122 -4.60 -10.63 19.19
N GLU A 123 -4.34 -10.24 17.95
CA GLU A 123 -4.58 -8.89 17.45
C GLU A 123 -5.97 -8.80 16.81
N TRP A 124 -6.78 -7.82 17.21
CA TRP A 124 -8.10 -7.58 16.64
C TRP A 124 -8.00 -6.85 15.30
N GLN A 125 -8.66 -7.41 14.29
CA GLN A 125 -8.89 -6.77 13.00
C GLN A 125 -10.40 -6.61 12.78
N ALA A 126 -10.88 -5.37 12.69
CA ALA A 126 -12.23 -5.06 12.29
C ALA A 126 -12.42 -5.37 10.79
N ASP A 127 -13.64 -5.75 10.40
CA ASP A 127 -13.93 -6.01 9.00
C ASP A 127 -13.82 -4.71 8.18
N GLY A 128 -12.80 -4.67 7.33
CA GLY A 128 -12.50 -3.54 6.46
C GLY A 128 -13.15 -3.68 5.10
N ARG A 129 -13.00 -2.65 4.25
CA ARG A 129 -13.36 -2.77 2.83
C ARG A 129 -12.42 -3.73 2.12
N GLN A 130 -12.86 -4.97 1.92
CA GLN A 130 -12.16 -5.96 1.12
C GLN A 130 -12.56 -5.81 -0.35
N ALA A 131 -11.62 -6.04 -1.27
CA ALA A 131 -11.94 -6.05 -2.70
C ALA A 131 -12.81 -7.28 -3.01
N PRO A 132 -13.89 -7.16 -3.82
CA PRO A 132 -14.73 -8.29 -4.13
C PRO A 132 -13.93 -9.38 -4.86
N VAL A 133 -14.11 -10.62 -4.43
CA VAL A 133 -13.55 -11.79 -5.10
C VAL A 133 -14.53 -12.31 -6.15
N PHE A 134 -14.00 -12.76 -7.29
CA PHE A 134 -14.81 -13.38 -8.34
C PHE A 134 -14.96 -14.89 -8.10
N GLY A 135 -16.18 -15.39 -8.17
CA GLY A 135 -16.53 -16.81 -7.98
C GLY A 135 -17.33 -17.05 -6.71
N ASP A 136 -17.55 -18.32 -6.38
CA ASP A 136 -18.24 -18.70 -5.14
C ASP A 136 -17.37 -18.37 -3.92
N ALA A 137 -17.94 -17.64 -2.96
CA ALA A 137 -17.23 -17.21 -1.75
C ALA A 137 -16.86 -18.38 -0.83
N LEU A 138 -17.68 -19.44 -0.85
CA LEU A 138 -17.54 -20.65 -0.03
C LEU A 138 -17.69 -21.91 -0.90
N GLU A 139 -16.64 -22.71 -0.97
CA GLU A 139 -16.63 -24.03 -1.62
C GLU A 139 -16.44 -25.13 -0.56
N GLY A 140 -17.53 -25.80 -0.18
CA GLY A 140 -17.52 -26.77 0.92
C GLY A 140 -17.22 -26.11 2.27
N ARG A 141 -15.99 -26.29 2.77
CA ARG A 141 -15.48 -25.61 3.99
C ARG A 141 -14.36 -24.60 3.70
N ARG A 142 -14.06 -24.33 2.42
CA ARG A 142 -13.01 -23.39 2.00
C ARG A 142 -13.61 -22.05 1.59
N LEU A 143 -13.08 -20.97 2.15
CA LEU A 143 -13.45 -19.60 1.90
C LEU A 143 -12.39 -18.90 1.05
N GLN A 144 -12.77 -18.10 0.06
CA GLN A 144 -11.79 -17.28 -0.66
C GLN A 144 -11.40 -15.99 0.11
N GLN A 145 -12.33 -15.51 0.93
CA GLN A 145 -12.23 -14.30 1.70
C GLN A 145 -12.85 -14.53 3.08
N ILE A 146 -12.36 -13.82 4.10
CA ILE A 146 -13.02 -13.82 5.41
C ILE A 146 -14.32 -13.03 5.28
N GLU A 147 -15.44 -13.75 5.39
CA GLU A 147 -16.78 -13.17 5.36
C GLU A 147 -17.57 -13.73 6.56
N PRO A 148 -17.81 -12.92 7.62
CA PRO A 148 -18.49 -13.37 8.83
C PRO A 148 -19.87 -14.01 8.58
N ALA A 149 -20.55 -13.61 7.50
CA ALA A 149 -21.84 -14.18 7.08
C ALA A 149 -21.76 -15.66 6.66
N ALA A 150 -20.57 -16.22 6.43
CA ALA A 150 -20.39 -17.64 6.16
C ALA A 150 -20.73 -18.54 7.37
N TRP A 151 -20.84 -17.97 8.58
CA TRP A 151 -21.27 -18.66 9.79
C TRP A 151 -22.72 -18.33 10.13
N PRO A 152 -23.65 -19.32 10.10
CA PRO A 152 -25.08 -19.06 10.27
C PRO A 152 -25.48 -18.37 11.58
N ALA A 153 -24.74 -18.65 12.67
CA ALA A 153 -25.02 -18.09 13.99
C ALA A 153 -24.33 -16.73 14.25
N GLY A 154 -23.56 -16.20 13.29
CA GLY A 154 -22.93 -14.89 13.36
C GLY A 154 -21.89 -14.73 14.49
N PHE A 155 -21.37 -13.51 14.62
CA PHE A 155 -20.37 -13.12 15.61
C PHE A 155 -20.82 -11.88 16.38
N ARG A 156 -20.19 -11.64 17.54
CA ARG A 156 -20.53 -10.49 18.38
C ARG A 156 -20.13 -9.17 17.73
N PHE A 157 -19.00 -9.15 17.04
CA PHE A 157 -18.41 -7.99 16.40
C PHE A 157 -18.07 -8.31 14.95
N ASP A 158 -18.18 -7.32 14.07
CA ASP A 158 -17.80 -7.43 12.66
C ASP A 158 -16.28 -7.32 12.53
N GLY A 159 -15.61 -8.45 12.68
CA GLY A 159 -14.15 -8.57 12.63
C GLY A 159 -13.68 -9.95 13.11
N TRP A 160 -12.37 -10.12 13.25
CA TRP A 160 -11.76 -11.36 13.71
C TRP A 160 -10.48 -11.11 14.49
N LEU A 161 -10.11 -12.11 15.29
CA LEU A 161 -8.91 -12.12 16.12
C LEU A 161 -7.82 -12.94 15.44
N HIS A 162 -6.68 -12.33 15.12
CA HIS A 162 -5.48 -13.05 14.70
C HIS A 162 -4.76 -13.60 15.92
N GLN A 163 -4.86 -14.91 16.16
CA GLN A 163 -4.27 -15.54 17.34
C GLN A 163 -2.73 -15.39 17.31
N ALA A 164 -2.19 -14.83 18.38
CA ALA A 164 -0.76 -14.65 18.60
C ALA A 164 -0.21 -15.64 19.63
N SER A 165 -1.03 -16.08 20.60
CA SER A 165 -0.64 -17.04 21.63
C SER A 165 -1.80 -17.90 22.14
N GLY A 166 -1.48 -18.93 22.93
CA GLY A 166 -2.46 -19.82 23.56
C GLY A 166 -2.68 -21.14 22.83
N ALA A 167 -3.60 -21.95 23.35
CA ALA A 167 -3.88 -23.27 22.81
C ALA A 167 -4.43 -23.20 21.38
N GLY A 168 -4.02 -24.15 20.53
CA GLY A 168 -4.53 -24.26 19.17
C GLY A 168 -3.91 -23.30 18.16
N LEU A 169 -2.90 -22.51 18.54
CA LEU A 169 -2.13 -21.67 17.63
C LEU A 169 -1.40 -22.53 16.58
N LEU A 170 -1.48 -22.09 15.33
CA LEU A 170 -0.76 -22.62 14.17
C LEU A 170 0.28 -21.59 13.69
N PRO A 171 1.18 -21.95 12.76
CA PRO A 171 2.14 -21.00 12.18
C PRO A 171 1.46 -19.71 11.70
N ILE A 172 1.98 -18.56 12.14
CA ILE A 172 1.39 -17.26 11.80
C ILE A 172 1.70 -16.95 10.32
N TRP A 173 0.67 -16.70 9.53
CA TRP A 173 0.79 -16.29 8.11
C TRP A 173 0.33 -14.88 7.85
N TRP A 174 -0.51 -14.35 8.72
CA TRP A 174 -0.98 -12.99 8.63
C TRP A 174 0.02 -12.07 9.31
N THR A 175 0.38 -11.01 8.59
CA THR A 175 1.02 -9.82 9.13
C THR A 175 0.23 -8.64 8.58
N PRO A 176 0.10 -7.52 9.31
CA PRO A 176 -0.46 -6.31 8.75
C PRO A 176 0.30 -5.96 7.45
N ASN A 177 -0.27 -6.29 6.28
CA ASN A 177 0.40 -6.11 5.00
C ASN A 177 0.31 -4.64 4.63
N VAL A 178 1.21 -3.86 5.21
CA VAL A 178 1.27 -2.43 4.99
C VAL A 178 2.64 -2.11 4.43
N MET A 179 2.63 -1.46 3.26
CA MET A 179 3.83 -0.91 2.70
C MET A 179 4.48 0.01 3.75
N PRO A 180 5.74 -0.23 4.13
CA PRO A 180 6.38 0.51 5.20
C PRO A 180 6.45 2.00 4.83
N PRO A 181 6.27 2.94 5.79
CA PRO A 181 6.34 4.38 5.52
C PRO A 181 7.59 4.80 4.75
N GLU A 182 8.72 4.14 5.01
CA GLU A 182 10.03 4.35 4.40
C GLU A 182 9.97 4.26 2.87
N ARG A 183 9.12 3.37 2.34
CA ARG A 183 8.95 3.21 0.90
C ARG A 183 8.25 4.41 0.28
N HIS A 184 7.24 4.95 0.96
CA HIS A 184 6.56 6.18 0.55
C HIS A 184 7.51 7.38 0.61
N THR A 185 8.36 7.49 1.64
CA THR A 185 9.40 8.52 1.71
C THR A 185 10.44 8.38 0.60
N ALA A 186 10.88 7.17 0.27
CA ALA A 186 11.78 6.94 -0.85
C ALA A 186 11.15 7.40 -2.20
N TYR A 187 9.88 7.09 -2.43
CA TYR A 187 9.15 7.60 -3.60
C TYR A 187 9.02 9.12 -3.59
N ALA A 188 8.78 9.75 -2.44
CA ALA A 188 8.74 11.20 -2.35
C ALA A 188 10.07 11.84 -2.79
N VAL A 189 11.19 11.31 -2.32
CA VAL A 189 12.54 11.75 -2.70
C VAL A 189 12.79 11.53 -4.20
N GLN A 190 12.34 10.41 -4.77
CA GLN A 190 12.43 10.17 -6.21
C GLN A 190 11.69 11.23 -7.02
N TRP A 191 10.44 11.54 -6.65
CA TRP A 191 9.63 12.55 -7.33
C TRP A 191 10.23 13.96 -7.23
N TRP A 192 10.75 14.33 -6.06
CA TRP A 192 11.45 15.60 -5.89
C TRP A 192 12.78 15.66 -6.65
N SER A 193 13.49 14.54 -6.76
CA SER A 193 14.72 14.44 -7.56
C SER A 193 14.42 14.64 -9.05
N LEU A 194 13.34 14.04 -9.57
CA LEU A 194 12.88 14.27 -10.94
C LEU A 194 12.48 15.73 -11.16
N ALA A 195 11.78 16.35 -10.21
CA ALA A 195 11.45 17.77 -10.26
C ALA A 195 12.71 18.66 -10.26
N MET A 196 13.72 18.30 -9.46
CA MET A 196 15.01 19.00 -9.43
C MET A 196 15.76 18.89 -10.76
N VAL A 197 15.82 17.69 -11.36
CA VAL A 197 16.44 17.50 -12.68
C VAL A 197 15.70 18.31 -13.75
N ALA A 198 14.37 18.33 -13.73
CA ALA A 198 13.57 19.14 -14.64
C ALA A 198 13.84 20.64 -14.49
N LEU A 199 13.99 21.12 -13.24
CA LEU A 199 14.37 22.50 -12.94
C LEU A 199 15.76 22.84 -13.49
N ILE A 200 16.76 21.98 -13.26
CA ILE A 200 18.12 22.17 -13.78
C ILE A 200 18.09 22.23 -15.31
N ALA A 201 17.36 21.31 -15.96
CA ALA A 201 17.21 21.26 -17.40
C ALA A 201 16.54 22.53 -17.97
N LEU A 202 15.54 23.07 -17.26
CA LEU A 202 14.88 24.32 -17.62
C LEU A 202 15.86 25.51 -17.53
N VAL A 203 16.63 25.62 -16.46
CA VAL A 203 17.60 26.72 -16.25
C VAL A 203 18.73 26.66 -17.27
N LEU A 204 19.32 25.48 -17.50
CA LEU A 204 20.40 25.31 -18.47
C LEU A 204 19.90 25.53 -19.90
N GLY A 205 18.71 25.03 -20.24
CA GLY A 205 18.08 25.26 -21.54
C GLY A 205 17.79 26.74 -21.79
N ALA A 206 17.24 27.45 -20.80
CA ALA A 206 16.99 28.89 -20.90
C ALA A 206 18.29 29.69 -21.11
N ARG A 207 19.36 29.35 -20.38
CA ARG A 207 20.68 29.98 -20.53
C ARG A 207 21.27 29.76 -21.92
N ARG A 208 21.14 28.56 -22.49
CA ARG A 208 21.62 28.26 -23.86
C ARG A 208 20.83 29.06 -24.90
N LEU A 209 19.50 29.07 -24.80
CA LEU A 209 18.67 29.85 -25.72
C LEU A 209 18.98 31.36 -25.67
N GLN A 210 19.29 31.89 -24.49
CA GLN A 210 19.73 33.29 -24.34
C GLN A 210 21.13 33.54 -24.93
N ALA A 211 22.04 32.56 -24.83
CA ALA A 211 23.37 32.66 -25.43
C ALA A 211 23.30 32.63 -26.96
N ASP A 212 22.50 31.73 -27.53
CA ASP A 212 22.30 31.60 -28.99
C ASP A 212 21.56 32.81 -29.59
N ALA A 213 20.67 33.44 -28.81
CA ALA A 213 19.96 34.67 -29.22
C ALA A 213 20.82 35.94 -29.17
N ARG A 214 22.05 35.88 -28.65
CA ARG A 214 22.94 37.04 -28.56
C ARG A 214 23.69 37.18 -29.90
N PRO A 215 23.47 38.27 -30.68
CA PRO A 215 24.11 38.42 -31.98
C PRO A 215 25.63 38.43 -31.84
N SER A 216 26.32 37.67 -32.68
CA SER A 216 27.79 37.65 -32.72
C SER A 216 28.31 39.02 -33.18
N VAL A 217 29.37 39.50 -32.52
CA VAL A 217 29.98 40.82 -32.78
C VAL A 217 30.45 40.99 -34.23
N THR A 218 30.58 39.89 -34.98
CA THR A 218 31.03 39.83 -36.37
C THR A 218 30.04 40.46 -37.38
N ASP A 219 28.76 40.61 -37.04
CA ASP A 219 27.74 41.13 -37.99
C ASP A 219 27.59 42.67 -37.99
N ARG A 220 28.38 43.38 -37.18
CA ARG A 220 28.40 44.87 -37.15
C ARG A 220 29.39 45.51 -38.14
N GLY A 221 30.02 44.71 -39.00
CA GLY A 221 31.22 45.12 -39.75
C GLY A 221 31.12 45.21 -41.27
N ILE A 222 29.95 45.09 -41.91
CA ILE A 222 29.83 45.25 -43.37
C ILE A 222 28.70 46.23 -43.69
N ALA A 223 29.04 47.52 -43.70
CA ALA A 223 28.22 48.53 -44.36
C ALA A 223 28.46 48.44 -45.89
N PRO A 224 27.43 48.47 -46.75
CA PRO A 224 27.62 48.49 -48.19
C PRO A 224 28.24 49.83 -48.59
N THR A 225 29.46 49.82 -49.12
CA THR A 225 30.05 51.02 -49.73
C THR A 225 29.25 51.40 -50.97
N ALA A 226 28.46 52.46 -50.83
CA ALA A 226 27.75 53.11 -51.92
C ALA A 226 28.76 53.58 -52.99
N ASN A 227 28.61 53.06 -54.21
CA ASN A 227 29.36 53.51 -55.37
C ASN A 227 28.89 54.92 -55.76
N LYS A 228 29.68 55.94 -55.42
CA LYS A 228 29.53 57.32 -55.89
C LYS A 228 30.78 57.72 -56.67
N TYR A 229 30.78 57.56 -57.99
CA TYR A 229 31.52 58.46 -58.88
C TYR A 229 30.69 58.72 -60.14
N THR A 230 30.14 59.93 -60.13
CA THR A 230 29.43 60.62 -61.19
C THR A 230 30.39 61.06 -62.29
N GLU A 231 29.97 60.82 -63.53
CA GLU A 231 30.16 61.55 -64.79
C GLU A 231 31.33 62.55 -65.01
N ALA A 232 31.85 62.43 -66.25
CA ALA A 232 32.10 63.49 -67.25
C ALA A 232 33.44 64.26 -67.26
N ARG A 233 34.24 64.00 -68.31
CA ARG A 233 34.61 64.95 -69.40
C ARG A 233 35.57 64.23 -70.38
N GLU A 234 35.16 63.92 -71.61
CA GLU A 234 35.18 64.75 -72.83
C GLU A 234 36.57 65.07 -73.44
N VAL A 235 36.77 64.59 -74.68
CA VAL A 235 37.23 65.33 -75.89
C VAL A 235 38.66 65.10 -76.48
N ARG A 236 38.63 64.66 -77.75
CA ARG A 236 39.56 64.78 -78.92
C ARG A 236 40.90 64.02 -78.91
N LYS A 237 41.23 63.24 -79.93
CA LYS A 237 41.29 63.56 -81.39
C LYS A 237 40.96 62.37 -82.26
#